data_AF-A0A2V8MV91-F1
#
_entry.id   AF-A0A2V8MV91-F1
#
_cell.length_a   1.000
_cell.length_b   1.000
_cell.length_c   1.000
_cell.angle_alpha   90.00
_cell.angle_beta   90.00
_cell.angle_gamma   90.00
#
_symmetry.space_group_name_H-M   'P 1'
#
loop_
_entity.id
_entity.type
_entity.pdbx_description
1 polymer ?
#
loop_
_entity_poly.entity_id
_entity_poly.type
_entity_poly.pdbx_seq_one_letter_code
_entity_poly.pdbx_strand_id
1 'polypeptide(L)'
;MAWLNIYQNLKQAIQDVIAPEMQQLRGDIKALSAETAAVRQELTLFQTVVNRQFDAIDKRFDALKDDIDKRFDTVDKRFDAAGDAVHTRFEAVDRRLDSIDKRIDGLAADWRVSLDVHERLAAIEARLEKR
;
A
#
# COMPACT_ATOMS: atom_id res chain seq x y z
N MET A 1 -22.78 -19.45 90.52
CA MET A 1 -21.54 -20.11 90.04
C MET A 1 -21.59 -20.40 88.54
N ALA A 2 -22.51 -21.22 88.03
CA ALA A 2 -22.55 -21.62 86.60
C ALA A 2 -22.70 -20.46 85.58
N TRP A 3 -23.62 -19.52 85.81
CA TRP A 3 -23.84 -18.37 84.91
C TRP A 3 -22.64 -17.41 84.82
N LEU A 4 -21.91 -17.24 85.93
CA LEU A 4 -20.70 -16.42 85.96
C LEU A 4 -19.60 -17.04 85.09
N ASN A 5 -19.51 -18.38 85.09
CA ASN A 5 -18.53 -19.12 84.31
C ASN A 5 -18.83 -19.05 82.80
N ILE A 6 -20.12 -19.15 82.42
CA ILE A 6 -20.57 -19.00 81.03
C ILE A 6 -20.24 -17.59 80.50
N TYR A 7 -20.52 -16.54 81.28
CA TYR A 7 -20.20 -15.17 80.89
C TYR A 7 -18.69 -14.95 80.71
N GLN A 8 -17.86 -15.48 81.61
CA GLN A 8 -16.41 -15.36 81.49
C GLN A 8 -15.87 -16.11 80.27
N ASN A 9 -16.34 -17.33 80.01
CA ASN A 9 -15.96 -18.09 78.82
C ASN A 9 -16.35 -17.36 77.53
N LEU A 10 -17.55 -16.78 77.48
CA LEU A 10 -18.01 -15.99 76.34
C LEU A 10 -17.16 -14.74 76.14
N LYS A 11 -16.88 -13.99 77.21
CA LYS A 11 -16.02 -12.81 77.17
C LYS A 11 -14.62 -13.17 76.69
N GLN A 12 -14.06 -14.26 77.19
CA GLN A 12 -12.73 -14.74 76.81
C GLN A 12 -12.68 -15.15 75.33
N ALA A 13 -13.68 -15.88 74.82
CA ALA A 13 -13.78 -16.24 73.40
C ALA A 13 -13.88 -15.00 72.49
N ILE A 14 -14.64 -13.98 72.91
CA ILE A 14 -14.72 -12.70 72.19
C ILE A 14 -13.36 -12.00 72.16
N GLN A 15 -12.62 -12.01 73.28
CA GLN A 15 -11.33 -11.32 73.39
C GLN A 15 -10.18 -12.04 72.69
N ASP A 16 -10.14 -13.38 72.78
CA ASP A 16 -9.01 -14.18 72.31
C ASP A 16 -9.13 -14.61 70.85
N VAL A 17 -10.37 -14.71 70.33
CA VAL A 17 -10.63 -15.24 68.99
C VAL A 17 -11.32 -14.20 68.12
N ILE A 18 -12.50 -13.73 68.53
CA ILE A 18 -13.33 -12.89 67.64
C ILE A 18 -12.71 -11.50 67.42
N ALA A 19 -12.23 -10.85 68.49
CA ALA A 19 -11.64 -9.52 68.38
C ALA A 19 -10.40 -9.47 67.46
N PRO A 20 -9.40 -10.37 67.59
CA PRO A 20 -8.26 -10.37 66.67
C PRO A 20 -8.65 -10.73 65.24
N GLU A 21 -9.54 -11.70 65.01
CA GLU A 21 -10.04 -12.04 63.66
C GLU A 21 -10.74 -10.85 62.99
N MET A 22 -11.58 -10.12 63.73
CA MET A 22 -12.26 -8.93 63.20
C MET A 22 -11.29 -7.79 62.88
N GLN A 23 -10.22 -7.61 63.67
CA GLN A 23 -9.17 -6.63 63.35
C GLN A 23 -8.37 -7.05 62.12
N GLN A 24 -8.06 -8.34 61.99
CA GLN A 24 -7.38 -8.90 60.84
C GLN A 24 -8.22 -8.72 59.56
N LEU A 25 -9.49 -9.13 59.58
CA LEU A 25 -10.43 -8.95 58.47
C LEU A 25 -10.55 -7.48 58.06
N ARG A 26 -10.58 -6.56 59.03
CA ARG A 26 -10.58 -5.12 58.73
C ARG A 26 -9.28 -4.68 58.04
N GLY A 27 -8.15 -5.28 58.39
CA GLY A 27 -6.86 -5.09 57.72
C GLY A 27 -6.91 -5.59 56.27
N ASP A 28 -7.37 -6.82 56.07
CA ASP A 28 -7.47 -7.45 54.75
C ASP A 28 -8.42 -6.68 53.82
N ILE A 29 -9.57 -6.21 54.33
CA ILE A 29 -10.50 -5.38 53.57
C ILE A 29 -9.84 -4.06 53.14
N LYS A 30 -9.04 -3.43 54.00
CA LYS A 30 -8.30 -2.22 53.64
C LYS A 30 -7.25 -2.52 52.58
N ALA A 31 -6.51 -3.62 52.69
CA ALA A 31 -5.52 -4.03 51.70
C ALA A 31 -6.18 -4.28 50.34
N LEU A 32 -7.25 -5.07 50.28
CA LEU A 32 -8.04 -5.33 49.07
C LEU A 32 -8.59 -4.04 48.46
N SER A 33 -9.05 -3.09 49.27
CA SER A 33 -9.52 -1.79 48.79
C SER A 33 -8.41 -0.96 48.13
N ALA A 34 -7.19 -1.05 48.66
CA ALA A 34 -6.03 -0.38 48.09
C ALA A 34 -5.59 -1.05 46.78
N GLU A 35 -5.57 -2.38 46.73
CA GLU A 35 -5.28 -3.14 45.50
C GLU A 35 -6.30 -2.86 44.40
N THR A 36 -7.59 -2.86 44.71
CA THR A 36 -8.63 -2.52 43.73
C THR A 36 -8.52 -1.07 43.24
N ALA A 37 -8.10 -0.13 44.09
CA ALA A 37 -7.81 1.23 43.67
C ALA A 37 -6.60 1.30 42.72
N ALA A 38 -5.52 0.57 43.03
CA ALA A 38 -4.33 0.49 42.19
C ALA A 38 -4.64 -0.10 40.81
N VAL A 39 -5.34 -1.23 40.75
CA VAL A 39 -5.74 -1.87 39.48
C VAL A 39 -6.61 -0.94 38.62
N ARG A 40 -7.51 -0.15 39.24
CA ARG A 40 -8.31 0.84 38.50
C ARG A 40 -7.45 1.96 37.89
N GLN A 41 -6.41 2.39 38.59
CA GLN A 41 -5.45 3.37 38.07
C GLN A 41 -4.65 2.79 36.90
N GLU A 42 -4.13 1.57 37.04
CA GLU A 42 -3.42 0.87 35.97
C GLU A 42 -4.30 0.69 34.72
N LEU A 43 -5.57 0.32 34.90
CA LEU A 43 -6.51 0.18 33.79
C LEU A 43 -6.76 1.50 33.07
N THR A 44 -6.84 2.61 33.81
CA THR A 44 -7.01 3.96 33.26
C THR A 44 -5.77 4.38 32.44
N LEU A 45 -4.58 4.10 32.98
CA LEU A 45 -3.31 4.35 32.29
C LEU A 45 -3.19 3.49 31.03
N PHE A 46 -3.51 2.21 31.13
CA PHE A 46 -3.52 1.29 29.99
C PHE A 46 -4.46 1.80 28.90
N GLN A 47 -5.70 2.15 29.23
CA GLN A 47 -6.66 2.71 28.27
C GLN A 47 -6.12 3.98 27.60
N THR A 48 -5.48 4.87 28.37
CA THR A 48 -4.88 6.10 27.85
C THR A 48 -3.73 5.80 26.88
N VAL A 49 -2.84 4.88 27.22
CA VAL A 49 -1.70 4.50 26.38
C VAL A 49 -2.18 3.82 25.11
N VAL A 50 -3.14 2.91 25.22
CA VAL A 50 -3.73 2.19 24.08
C VAL A 50 -4.39 3.17 23.11
N ASN A 51 -5.22 4.10 23.59
CA ASN A 51 -5.84 5.11 22.74
C ASN A 51 -4.79 5.96 22.00
N ARG A 52 -3.73 6.40 22.69
CA ARG A 52 -2.64 7.14 22.05
C ARG A 52 -1.90 6.33 20.98
N GLN A 53 -1.73 5.03 21.20
CA GLN A 53 -1.11 4.16 20.19
C GLN A 53 -2.02 4.00 18.97
N PHE A 54 -3.33 3.85 19.17
CA PHE A 54 -4.28 3.82 18.05
C PHE A 54 -4.29 5.15 17.27
N ASP A 55 -4.33 6.30 17.95
CA ASP A 55 -4.24 7.61 17.28
C ASP A 55 -2.94 7.75 16.46
N ALA A 56 -1.83 7.19 16.96
CA ALA A 56 -0.55 7.20 16.25
C ALA A 56 -0.55 6.25 15.04
N ILE A 57 -1.22 5.10 15.14
CA ILE A 57 -1.41 4.16 14.03
C ILE A 57 -2.26 4.80 12.95
N ASP A 58 -3.39 5.43 13.31
CA ASP A 58 -4.30 6.09 12.36
C ASP A 58 -3.56 7.16 11.55
N LYS A 59 -2.80 8.04 12.23
CA LYS A 59 -1.96 9.06 11.56
C LYS A 59 -0.93 8.46 10.61
N ARG A 60 -0.31 7.33 10.96
CA ARG A 60 0.64 6.64 10.09
C ARG A 60 -0.06 6.01 8.89
N PHE A 61 -1.28 5.52 9.08
CA PHE A 61 -2.08 4.93 8.01
C PHE A 61 -2.54 5.99 7.00
N ASP A 62 -2.99 7.15 7.48
CA ASP A 62 -3.32 8.30 6.63
C ASP A 62 -2.10 8.78 5.84
N ALA A 63 -0.94 8.94 6.49
CA ALA A 63 0.29 9.33 5.81
C ALA A 63 0.75 8.30 4.76
N LEU A 64 0.56 7.01 5.04
CA LEU A 64 0.86 5.94 4.08
C LEU A 64 -0.08 5.98 2.87
N LYS A 65 -1.38 6.20 3.11
CA LYS A 65 -2.38 6.36 2.05
C LYS A 65 -2.00 7.52 1.12
N ASP A 66 -1.66 8.67 1.68
CA ASP A 66 -1.25 9.85 0.91
C ASP A 66 0.04 9.61 0.09
N ASP A 67 1.02 8.87 0.64
CA ASP A 67 2.23 8.49 -0.11
C ASP A 67 1.92 7.55 -1.27
N ILE A 68 1.03 6.57 -1.03
CA ILE A 68 0.58 5.63 -2.05
C ILE A 68 -0.13 6.37 -3.19
N ASP A 69 -1.09 7.25 -2.87
CA ASP A 69 -1.85 8.02 -3.87
C ASP A 69 -0.90 8.87 -4.73
N LYS A 70 0.09 9.56 -4.13
CA LYS A 70 1.11 10.34 -4.87
C LYS A 70 1.98 9.47 -5.78
N ARG A 71 2.32 8.26 -5.35
CA ARG A 71 3.11 7.32 -6.17
C ARG A 71 2.28 6.84 -7.36
N PHE A 72 1.01 6.52 -7.16
CA PHE A 72 0.11 6.14 -8.25
C PHE A 72 -0.06 7.28 -9.26
N ASP A 73 -0.31 8.51 -8.81
CA ASP A 73 -0.36 9.69 -9.70
C ASP A 73 0.93 9.86 -10.54
N THR A 74 2.09 9.56 -9.93
CA THR A 74 3.38 9.63 -10.62
C THR A 74 3.53 8.51 -11.65
N VAL A 75 3.05 7.31 -11.33
CA VAL A 75 3.03 6.16 -12.24
C VAL A 75 2.13 6.43 -13.42
N ASP A 76 0.91 6.92 -13.20
CA ASP A 76 -0.05 7.26 -14.26
C ASP A 76 0.55 8.28 -15.24
N LYS A 77 1.14 9.37 -14.73
CA LYS A 77 1.83 10.36 -15.58
C LYS A 77 2.97 9.77 -16.41
N ARG A 78 3.72 8.79 -15.87
CA ARG A 78 4.78 8.11 -16.61
C ARG A 78 4.22 7.21 -17.70
N PHE A 79 3.10 6.53 -17.44
CA PHE A 79 2.43 5.71 -18.44
C PHE A 79 1.85 6.57 -19.56
N ASP A 80 1.21 7.70 -19.24
CA ASP A 80 0.72 8.65 -20.25
C ASP A 80 1.86 9.16 -21.13
N ALA A 81 2.94 9.64 -20.52
CA ALA A 81 4.11 10.13 -21.26
C ALA A 81 4.78 9.03 -22.11
N ALA A 82 4.80 7.78 -21.63
CA ALA A 82 5.30 6.65 -22.40
C ALA A 82 4.37 6.35 -23.59
N GLY A 83 3.05 6.40 -23.39
CA GLY A 83 2.05 6.26 -24.44
C GLY A 83 2.23 7.30 -25.55
N ASP A 84 2.36 8.57 -25.19
CA ASP A 84 2.58 9.67 -26.13
C ASP A 84 3.89 9.52 -26.91
N ALA A 85 4.96 9.12 -26.22
CA ALA A 85 6.26 8.89 -26.85
C ALA A 85 6.21 7.73 -27.85
N VAL A 86 5.50 6.65 -27.51
CA VAL A 86 5.28 5.51 -28.40
C VAL A 86 4.44 5.94 -29.61
N HIS A 87 3.34 6.66 -29.40
CA HIS A 87 2.49 7.16 -30.47
C HIS A 87 3.27 8.03 -31.46
N THR A 88 4.04 8.99 -30.95
CA THR A 88 4.90 9.87 -31.77
C THR A 88 5.92 9.09 -32.60
N ARG A 89 6.52 8.05 -32.02
CA ARG A 89 7.47 7.19 -32.75
C ARG A 89 6.78 6.39 -33.85
N PHE A 90 5.58 5.89 -33.61
CA PHE A 90 4.80 5.20 -34.65
C PHE A 90 4.42 6.14 -35.79
N GLU A 91 3.95 7.36 -35.51
CA GLU A 91 3.70 8.34 -36.58
C GLU A 91 4.96 8.64 -37.41
N ALA A 92 6.13 8.71 -36.77
CA ALA A 92 7.39 8.93 -37.47
C ALA A 92 7.80 7.73 -38.32
N VAL A 93 7.46 6.50 -37.89
CA VAL A 93 7.64 5.28 -38.69
C VAL A 93 6.70 5.29 -39.89
N ASP A 94 5.41 5.61 -39.71
CA ASP A 94 4.43 5.69 -40.78
C ASP A 94 4.88 6.67 -41.88
N ARG A 95 5.31 7.88 -41.49
CA ARG A 95 5.85 8.87 -42.45
C ARG A 95 7.09 8.38 -43.20
N ARG A 96 7.93 7.56 -42.56
CA ARG A 96 9.11 6.96 -43.22
C ARG A 96 8.69 5.87 -44.21
N LEU A 97 7.69 5.07 -43.87
CA LEU A 97 7.13 4.05 -44.76
C LEU A 97 6.49 4.71 -45.99
N ASP A 98 5.67 5.75 -45.81
CA ASP A 98 5.10 6.53 -46.92
C ASP A 98 6.18 7.09 -47.87
N SER A 99 7.31 7.52 -47.32
CA SER A 99 8.45 8.02 -48.10
C SER A 99 9.17 6.90 -48.86
N ILE A 100 9.30 5.72 -48.25
CA ILE A 100 9.85 4.53 -48.89
C ILE A 100 8.94 4.07 -50.04
N ASP A 101 7.64 4.02 -49.83
CA ASP A 101 6.66 3.64 -50.86
C ASP A 101 6.78 4.55 -52.09
N LYS A 102 6.81 5.87 -51.89
CA LYS A 102 7.03 6.84 -52.98
C LYS A 102 8.35 6.62 -53.74
N ARG A 103 9.42 6.25 -53.04
CA ARG A 103 10.71 5.96 -53.68
C ARG A 103 10.67 4.66 -54.47
N ILE A 104 9.97 3.64 -53.98
CA ILE A 104 9.76 2.38 -54.68
C ILE A 104 8.93 2.61 -55.95
N ASP A 105 7.86 3.40 -55.86
CA ASP A 105 7.04 3.79 -57.02
C ASP A 105 7.88 4.52 -58.07
N GLY A 106 8.75 5.43 -57.64
CA GLY A 106 9.70 6.12 -58.53
C GLY A 106 10.67 5.16 -59.23
N LEU A 107 11.30 4.25 -58.47
CA LEU A 107 12.19 3.23 -59.03
C LEU A 107 11.46 2.30 -60.01
N ALA A 108 10.22 1.93 -59.72
CA ALA A 108 9.40 1.11 -60.60
C ALA A 108 9.07 1.84 -61.91
N ALA A 109 8.80 3.15 -61.85
CA ALA A 109 8.59 3.98 -63.02
C ALA A 109 9.88 4.11 -63.87
N ASP A 110 11.02 4.37 -63.23
CA ASP A 110 12.32 4.48 -63.90
C ASP A 110 12.71 3.16 -64.59
N TRP A 111 12.50 2.01 -63.92
CA TRP A 111 12.72 0.71 -64.54
C TRP A 111 11.85 0.54 -65.78
N ARG A 112 10.54 0.84 -65.70
CA ARG A 112 9.64 0.72 -66.86
C ARG A 112 10.15 1.53 -68.06
N VAL A 113 10.65 2.74 -67.85
CA VAL A 113 11.24 3.57 -68.91
C VAL A 113 12.51 2.92 -69.47
N SER A 114 13.41 2.45 -68.60
CA SER A 114 14.63 1.76 -69.03
C SER A 114 14.32 0.54 -69.90
N LEU A 115 13.32 -0.26 -69.53
CA LEU A 115 12.91 -1.42 -70.31
C LEU A 115 12.40 -1.04 -71.71
N ASP A 116 11.55 -0.02 -71.83
CA ASP A 116 11.07 0.49 -73.13
C ASP A 116 12.24 0.95 -74.02
N VAL A 117 13.21 1.67 -73.46
CA VAL A 117 14.41 2.10 -74.18
C VAL A 117 15.22 0.89 -74.67
N HIS A 118 15.45 -0.11 -73.82
CA HIS A 118 16.18 -1.32 -74.22
C HIS A 118 15.47 -2.08 -75.34
N GLU A 119 14.15 -2.24 -75.28
CA GLU A 119 13.37 -2.89 -76.34
C GLU A 119 13.46 -2.13 -77.68
N ARG A 120 13.36 -0.80 -77.63
CA ARG A 120 13.47 0.05 -78.82
C ARG A 120 14.86 0.02 -79.42
N LEU A 121 15.91 0.00 -78.59
CA LEU A 121 17.29 -0.15 -79.04
C LEU A 121 17.52 -1.50 -79.72
N ALA A 122 17.10 -2.60 -79.09
CA ALA A 122 17.18 -3.93 -79.69
C ALA A 122 16.45 -4.01 -81.05
N ALA A 123 15.28 -3.38 -81.16
CA ALA A 123 14.54 -3.30 -82.41
C ALA A 123 15.25 -2.48 -83.50
N ILE A 124 16.02 -1.44 -83.12
CA ILE A 124 16.84 -0.65 -84.05
C ILE A 124 18.06 -1.47 -84.50
N GLU A 125 18.76 -2.12 -83.57
CA GLU A 125 19.92 -2.96 -83.85
C GLU A 125 19.58 -4.08 -84.85
N ALA A 126 18.47 -4.80 -84.61
CA ALA A 126 18.00 -5.84 -85.52
C ALA A 126 17.62 -5.34 -86.94
N ARG A 127 17.29 -4.05 -87.09
CA ARG A 127 17.04 -3.43 -88.41
C ARG A 127 18.32 -3.02 -89.12
N LEU A 128 19.37 -2.67 -88.38
CA LEU A 128 20.67 -2.33 -88.93
C LEU A 128 21.41 -3.58 -89.43
N GLU A 129 21.30 -4.71 -88.73
CA GLU A 129 21.93 -5.98 -89.15
C GLU A 129 21.35 -6.58 -90.44
N LYS A 130 20.12 -6.21 -90.81
CA LYS A 130 19.43 -6.72 -92.02
C LYS A 130 19.68 -5.88 -93.28
N ARG A 131 20.49 -4.81 -93.21
CA ARG A 131 20.89 -3.96 -94.35
C ARG A 131 22.29 -4.30 -94.82
#